data_AF-A0A975AH76-F1
#
_entry.id   AF-A0A975AH76-F1
#
_cell.length_a   1.000
_cell.length_b   1.000
_cell.length_c   1.000
_cell.angle_alpha   90.00
_cell.angle_beta   90.00
_cell.angle_gamma   90.00
#
_symmetry.space_group_name_H-M   'P 1'
#
loop_
_entity.id
_entity.type
_entity.pdbx_description
1 polymer ?
#
loop_
_entity_poly.entity_id
_entity_poly.type
_entity_poly.pdbx_seq_one_letter_code
_entity_poly.pdbx_strand_id
1 'polypeptide(L)' 'MTDGETIVSVVSNNDIALINGVEKKMDVCATVLNGRILVPVRFISEAFNNVVIWDGENSTVIIH' A
#
# COMPACT_ATOMS: atom_id res chain seq x y z
N MET A 1 1.32 5.24 -8.59
CA MET A 1 2.59 5.60 -7.93
C MET A 1 3.69 4.70 -8.46
N THR A 2 4.94 5.15 -8.48
CA THR A 2 6.08 4.36 -8.97
C THR A 2 7.36 4.77 -8.26
N ASP A 3 8.27 3.81 -8.06
CA ASP A 3 9.65 4.01 -7.57
C ASP A 3 10.69 3.99 -8.70
N GLY A 4 10.26 3.92 -9.97
CA GLY A 4 11.10 3.83 -11.15
C GLY A 4 11.18 2.42 -11.75
N GLU A 5 10.90 1.37 -10.98
CA GLU A 5 10.88 -0.03 -11.44
C GLU A 5 9.49 -0.63 -11.29
N THR A 6 8.86 -0.41 -10.15
CA THR A 6 7.52 -0.91 -9.83
C THR A 6 6.47 0.17 -10.04
N ILE A 7 5.36 -0.20 -10.68
CA ILE A 7 4.19 0.65 -10.86
C ILE A 7 3.04 0.07 -10.04
N VAL A 8 2.51 0.90 -9.14
CA VAL A 8 1.32 0.58 -8.35
C VAL A 8 0.18 1.50 -8.75
N SER A 9 -0.89 0.92 -9.29
CA SER A 9 -2.12 1.62 -9.68
C SER A 9 -3.24 1.30 -8.71
N VAL A 10 -3.88 2.34 -8.16
CA VAL A 10 -4.94 2.21 -7.15
C VAL A 10 -6.12 3.06 -7.56
N VAL A 11 -7.32 2.50 -7.39
CA VAL A 11 -8.60 3.20 -7.63
C VAL A 11 -9.31 3.38 -6.30
N SER A 12 -9.86 4.57 -6.06
CA SER A 12 -10.65 4.85 -4.86
C SER A 12 -11.88 3.95 -4.75
N ASN A 13 -12.30 3.62 -3.53
CA ASN A 13 -13.42 2.75 -3.21
C ASN A 13 -13.30 1.34 -3.80
N ASN A 14 -12.07 0.89 -4.05
CA ASN A 14 -11.74 -0.44 -4.53
C ASN A 14 -10.68 -1.07 -3.60
N ASP A 15 -10.81 -2.36 -3.34
CA ASP A 15 -9.81 -3.18 -2.64
C ASP A 15 -8.85 -3.89 -3.59
N ILE A 16 -8.99 -3.71 -4.90
CA ILE A 16 -8.06 -4.21 -5.92
C ILE A 16 -7.13 -3.08 -6.37
N ALA A 17 -5.83 -3.37 -6.35
CA ALA A 17 -4.76 -2.57 -6.92
C ALA A 17 -3.99 -3.38 -7.97
N LEU A 18 -3.31 -2.70 -8.90
CA LEU A 18 -2.43 -3.35 -9.88
C LEU A 18 -0.97 -3.08 -9.51
N ILE A 19 -0.17 -4.13 -9.40
CA ILE A 19 1.29 -4.05 -9.25
C ILE A 19 1.89 -4.56 -10.56
N ASN A 20 2.56 -3.70 -11.32
CA ASN A 20 3.11 -4.02 -12.65
C ASN A 20 2.07 -4.66 -13.58
N GLY A 21 0.81 -4.22 -13.49
CA GLY A 21 -0.32 -4.75 -14.27
C GLY A 21 -0.97 -6.02 -13.72
N VAL A 22 -0.45 -6.59 -12.63
CA VAL A 22 -1.02 -7.77 -11.97
C VAL A 22 -1.94 -7.35 -10.84
N GLU A 23 -3.16 -7.90 -10.82
CA GLU A 23 -4.13 -7.63 -9.75
C GLU A 23 -3.67 -8.18 -8.40
N LYS A 24 -3.73 -7.31 -7.39
CA LYS A 24 -3.60 -7.67 -5.99
C LYS A 24 -4.68 -7.05 -5.14
N LYS A 25 -5.19 -7.89 -4.23
CA LYS A 25 -6.19 -7.51 -3.24
C LYS A 25 -5.50 -6.88 -2.04
N MET A 26 -6.05 -5.77 -1.58
CA MET A 26 -5.71 -5.06 -0.36
C MET A 26 -6.67 -5.47 0.75
N ASP A 27 -6.22 -5.41 2.00
CA ASP A 27 -7.06 -5.73 3.17
C ASP A 27 -8.18 -4.70 3.40
N VAL A 28 -7.98 -3.47 2.91
CA VAL A 28 -8.92 -2.35 3.06
C VAL A 28 -8.98 -1.57 1.76
N CYS A 29 -10.18 -1.11 1.38
CA CYS A 29 -10.38 -0.26 0.21
C CYS A 29 -9.60 1.06 0.32
N ALA A 30 -9.06 1.52 -0.80
CA ALA A 30 -8.48 2.86 -0.87
C ALA A 30 -9.58 3.92 -0.67
N THR A 31 -9.33 4.90 0.19
CA THR A 31 -10.34 5.91 0.58
C THR A 31 -9.90 7.31 0.19
N VAL A 32 -10.80 8.14 -0.31
CA VAL A 32 -10.49 9.55 -0.57
C VAL A 32 -10.75 10.37 0.69
N LEU A 33 -9.72 11.05 1.20
CA LEU A 33 -9.82 11.98 2.31
C LEU A 33 -9.09 13.28 1.95
N ASN A 34 -9.78 14.42 2.04
CA ASN A 34 -9.21 15.74 1.77
C ASN A 34 -8.50 15.84 0.41
N GLY A 35 -9.09 15.25 -0.64
CA GLY A 35 -8.53 15.24 -2.00
C GLY A 35 -7.33 14.31 -2.20
N ARG A 36 -6.97 13.50 -1.19
CA ARG A 36 -5.91 12.51 -1.27
C ARG A 36 -6.50 11.11 -1.20
N ILE A 37 -5.90 10.17 -1.94
CA ILE A 37 -6.21 8.76 -1.79
C ILE A 37 -5.34 8.21 -0.66
N LEU A 38 -5.97 7.72 0.39
CA LEU A 38 -5.36 6.95 1.47
C LEU A 38 -5.37 5.47 1.07
N VAL A 39 -4.21 4.85 1.16
CA VAL A 39 -3.97 3.45 0.80
C VAL A 39 -3.32 2.76 2.00
N PRO A 40 -3.61 1.47 2.28
CA PRO A 40 -2.96 0.75 3.37
C PRO A 40 -1.45 0.80 3.25
N VAL A 41 -0.78 1.31 4.29
CA VAL A 41 0.68 1.51 4.29
C VAL A 41 1.43 0.20 4.07
N ARG A 42 1.01 -0.89 4.73
CA ARG A 42 1.61 -2.21 4.60
C ARG A 42 1.62 -2.69 3.14
N PHE A 43 0.47 -2.57 2.47
CA PHE A 43 0.33 -2.99 1.08
C PHE A 43 1.29 -2.23 0.16
N ILE A 44 1.39 -0.91 0.32
CA ILE A 44 2.30 -0.10 -0.47
C ILE A 44 3.76 -0.44 -0.19
N SER A 45 4.14 -0.59 1.08
CA SER A 45 5.50 -0.97 1.46
C SER A 45 5.92 -2.30 0.85
N GLU A 46 5.09 -3.33 0.99
CA GLU A 46 5.35 -4.68 0.45
C GLU A 46 5.33 -4.70 -1.09
N ALA A 47 4.47 -3.89 -1.73
CA ALA A 47 4.46 -3.75 -3.19
C ALA A 47 5.80 -3.24 -3.73
N PHE A 48 6.52 -2.43 -2.94
CA PHE A 48 7.87 -1.95 -3.24
C PHE A 48 8.98 -2.81 -2.61
N ASN A 49 8.69 -4.09 -2.32
CA ASN A 49 9.61 -5.07 -1.76
C ASN A 49 10.20 -4.72 -0.37
N ASN A 50 9.58 -3.80 0.36
CA ASN A 50 9.97 -3.50 1.74
C ASN A 50 9.37 -4.51 2.71
N VAL A 51 10.07 -4.76 3.81
CA VAL A 51 9.57 -5.63 4.89
C VAL A 51 8.91 -4.78 5.96
N VAL A 52 7.67 -5.10 6.31
CA VAL A 52 6.90 -4.39 7.33
C VAL A 52 6.82 -5.23 8.61
N ILE A 53 7.35 -4.69 9.70
CA ILE A 53 7.36 -5.35 11.01
C ILE A 53 6.58 -4.49 12.00
N TRP A 54 5.74 -5.14 12.81
CA TRP A 54 5.07 -4.52 13.94
C TRP A 54 5.86 -4.77 15.21
N ASP A 55 6.35 -3.70 15.84
CA ASP A 55 6.88 -3.72 17.20
C ASP A 55 5.74 -3.38 18.18
N GLY A 56 5.18 -4.41 18.79
CA GLY A 56 4.06 -4.27 19.73
C GLY A 56 4.44 -3.65 21.06
N GLU A 57 5.71 -3.70 21.46
CA GLU A 57 6.16 -3.12 22.74
C GLU A 57 6.17 -1.59 22.64
N ASN A 58 6.70 -1.06 21.54
CA ASN A 58 6.78 0.37 21.29
C ASN A 58 5.59 0.92 20.49
N SER A 59 4.60 0.08 20.15
CA SER A 59 3.49 0.43 19.24
C SER A 59 3.97 1.09 17.95
N THR A 60 5.05 0.55 17.38
CA THR A 60 5.78 1.15 16.25
C THR A 60 5.73 0.23 15.03
N VAL A 61 5.54 0.83 13.86
CA VAL A 61 5.70 0.13 12.57
C VAL A 61 7.11 0.40 12.05
N ILE A 62 7.85 -0.67 11.78
CA ILE A 62 9.20 -0.61 11.20
C ILE A 62 9.10 -1.07 9.75
N ILE A 63 9.68 -0.30 8.84
CA ILE A 63 9.74 -0.59 7.40
C ILE A 63 11.22 -0.66 7.03
N HIS A 64 11.66 -1.80 6.49
CA HIS A 64 13.02 -2.04 6.01
C HIS A 64 13.11 -2.02 4.50
#